data_AF-A0A0Q4GQY9-F1
#
_entry.id   AF-A0A0Q4GQY9-F1
#
_cell.length_a   1.000
_cell.length_b   1.000
_cell.length_c   1.000
_cell.angle_alpha   90.00
_cell.angle_beta   90.00
_cell.angle_gamma   90.00
#
_symmetry.space_group_name_H-M   'P 1'
#
loop_
_entity.id
_entity.type
_entity.pdbx_description
1 polymer ?
#
loop_
_entity_poly.entity_id
_entity_poly.type
_entity_poly.pdbx_seq_one_letter_code
_entity_poly.pdbx_strand_id
1 'polypeptide(L)'
;MKKLILAAAFVACFGLSRGIAQNVNGVKLTDIHVDFVQIRATKSFLADKQWIALEYGQKVGDYSEQYIRDDNDKKLGFNSAIDAVNKMKAYGYELFSVYTEQVSSDSNRPVYVLKKK
;
A
#
# COMPACT_ATOMS: atom_id res chain seq x y z
N MET A 1 34.36 -17.18 -25.95
CA MET A 1 34.62 -16.42 -24.69
C MET A 1 33.88 -15.08 -24.63
N LYS A 2 33.95 -14.20 -25.65
CA LYS A 2 33.25 -12.89 -25.65
C LYS A 2 31.72 -12.97 -25.51
N LYS A 3 31.08 -14.01 -26.07
CA LYS A 3 29.62 -14.21 -26.00
C LYS A 3 29.11 -14.68 -24.62
N LEU A 4 29.95 -15.37 -23.84
CA LEU A 4 29.61 -15.83 -22.49
C LEU A 4 29.65 -14.68 -21.46
N ILE A 5 30.57 -13.72 -21.65
CA ILE A 5 30.68 -12.52 -20.82
C ILE A 5 29.45 -11.63 -21.01
N LEU A 6 28.94 -11.53 -22.25
CA LEU A 6 27.73 -10.75 -22.54
C LEU A 6 26.46 -11.34 -21.88
N ALA A 7 26.33 -12.67 -21.88
CA ALA A 7 25.19 -13.35 -21.25
C ALA A 7 25.20 -13.19 -19.71
N ALA A 8 26.38 -13.25 -19.07
CA ALA A 8 26.52 -13.03 -17.64
C ALA A 8 26.18 -11.59 -17.22
N ALA A 9 26.54 -10.60 -18.05
CA ALA A 9 26.20 -9.20 -17.80
C ALA A 9 24.69 -8.92 -17.87
N PHE A 10 23.95 -9.58 -18.77
CA PHE A 10 22.48 -9.43 -18.84
C PHE A 10 21.77 -10.02 -17.60
N VAL A 11 22.21 -11.17 -17.07
CA VAL A 11 21.62 -11.78 -15.87
C VAL A 11 21.87 -10.94 -14.62
N ALA A 12 23.06 -10.33 -14.50
CA ALA A 12 23.40 -9.47 -13.36
C ALA A 12 22.58 -8.17 -13.32
N CYS A 13 22.20 -7.60 -14.48
CA CYS A 13 21.42 -6.37 -14.56
C CYS A 13 19.93 -6.55 -14.21
N PHE A 14 19.36 -7.74 -14.41
CA PHE A 14 17.96 -8.01 -14.06
C PHE A 14 17.74 -8.49 -12.61
N GLY A 15 18.79 -8.94 -11.92
CA GLY A 15 18.70 -9.51 -10.57
C GLY A 15 18.69 -8.50 -9.41
N LEU A 16 18.85 -7.20 -9.68
CA LEU A 16 19.03 -6.17 -8.64
C LEU A 16 17.91 -5.13 -8.58
N SER A 17 16.74 -5.38 -9.18
CA SER A 17 15.56 -4.57 -8.85
C SER A 17 15.15 -4.89 -7.41
N ARG A 18 15.69 -4.13 -6.46
CA ARG A 18 15.12 -4.03 -5.11
C ARG A 18 13.74 -3.40 -5.29
N GLY A 19 12.73 -4.22 -5.53
CA GLY A 19 11.35 -3.78 -5.48
C GLY A 19 11.14 -3.15 -4.11
N ILE A 20 10.70 -1.89 -4.08
CA ILE A 20 10.40 -1.20 -2.84
C ILE A 20 9.26 -1.98 -2.17
N ALA A 21 9.58 -2.74 -1.12
CA ALA A 21 8.58 -3.51 -0.43
C ALA A 21 7.75 -2.55 0.43
N GLN A 22 6.44 -2.73 0.35
CA GLN A 22 5.50 -1.88 1.06
C GLN A 22 5.02 -2.63 2.28
N ASN A 23 4.90 -1.91 3.39
CA ASN A 23 4.48 -2.48 4.65
C ASN A 23 3.48 -1.59 5.38
N VAL A 24 2.81 -2.18 6.37
CA VAL A 24 1.98 -1.49 7.36
C VAL A 24 2.44 -1.99 8.71
N ASN A 25 2.96 -1.08 9.53
CA ASN A 25 3.55 -1.39 10.84
C ASN A 25 4.61 -2.52 10.77
N GLY A 26 5.51 -2.48 9.77
CA GLY A 26 6.55 -3.49 9.58
C GLY A 26 6.10 -4.81 8.95
N VAL A 27 4.78 -5.06 8.82
CA VAL A 27 4.24 -6.24 8.12
C VAL A 27 4.14 -5.93 6.63
N LYS A 28 4.84 -6.70 5.79
CA LYS A 28 4.80 -6.50 4.33
C LYS A 28 3.39 -6.74 3.79
N LEU A 29 2.95 -5.95 2.81
CA LEU A 29 1.63 -6.12 2.19
C LEU A 29 1.44 -7.51 1.56
N THR A 30 2.53 -8.15 1.12
CA THR A 30 2.53 -9.53 0.60
C THR A 30 2.23 -10.58 1.67
N ASP A 31 2.53 -10.27 2.93
CA ASP A 31 2.46 -11.20 4.05
C ASP A 31 1.15 -11.04 4.83
N ILE A 32 0.26 -10.12 4.38
CA ILE A 32 -1.08 -9.93 4.90
C ILE A 32 -2.02 -10.93 4.21
N HIS A 33 -2.35 -12.01 4.92
CA HIS A 33 -3.21 -13.10 4.46
C HIS A 33 -4.57 -13.10 5.18
N VAL A 34 -5.34 -12.02 5.03
CA VAL A 34 -6.71 -11.92 5.55
C VAL A 34 -7.73 -11.76 4.43
N ASP A 35 -8.98 -12.11 4.70
CA ASP A 35 -10.06 -12.04 3.70
C ASP A 35 -10.47 -10.62 3.35
N PHE A 36 -10.43 -9.71 4.32
CA PHE A 36 -10.89 -8.33 4.15
C PHE A 36 -9.88 -7.32 4.71
N VAL A 37 -9.70 -6.24 3.97
CA VAL A 37 -8.97 -5.06 4.42
C VAL A 37 -9.79 -3.81 4.18
N GLN A 38 -9.54 -2.76 4.95
CA GLN A 38 -10.11 -1.44 4.75
C GLN A 38 -9.01 -0.46 4.41
N ILE A 39 -9.29 0.46 3.49
CA ILE A 39 -8.40 1.59 3.21
C ILE A 39 -9.14 2.92 3.32
N ARG A 40 -8.44 3.90 3.89
CA ARG A 40 -8.92 5.27 4.12
C ARG A 40 -7.84 6.26 3.71
N ALA A 41 -8.22 7.25 2.91
CA ALA A 41 -7.34 8.36 2.61
C ALA A 41 -7.26 9.34 3.78
N THR A 42 -6.06 9.84 4.04
CA THR A 42 -5.81 10.97 4.93
C THR A 42 -5.00 12.04 4.21
N LYS A 43 -5.16 13.30 4.64
CA LYS A 43 -4.37 14.42 4.12
C LYS A 43 -2.89 14.17 4.40
N SER A 44 -2.07 14.28 3.36
CA SER A 44 -0.61 14.34 3.50
C SER A 44 -0.18 15.78 3.74
N PHE A 45 1.05 15.97 4.24
CA PHE A 45 1.72 17.27 4.21
C PHE A 45 2.25 17.65 2.82
N LEU A 46 2.25 16.69 1.88
CA LEU A 46 2.58 16.93 0.48
C LEU A 46 1.33 17.43 -0.25
N ALA A 47 1.41 18.61 -0.88
CA ALA A 47 0.27 19.34 -1.45
C ALA A 47 -0.66 18.48 -2.33
N ASP A 48 -0.09 17.56 -3.11
CA ASP A 48 -0.84 16.78 -4.12
C ASP A 48 -0.88 15.27 -3.83
N LYS A 49 -0.57 14.84 -2.61
CA LYS A 49 -0.58 13.42 -2.24
C LYS A 49 -1.47 13.16 -1.05
N GLN A 50 -1.90 11.91 -0.94
CA GLN A 50 -2.64 11.39 0.20
C GLN A 50 -1.83 10.26 0.82
N TRP A 51 -1.92 10.11 2.14
CA TRP A 51 -1.49 8.87 2.77
C TRP A 51 -2.69 7.95 2.90
N ILE A 52 -2.41 6.64 2.92
CA ILE A 52 -3.44 5.61 2.98
C ILE A 52 -3.25 4.84 4.28
N ALA A 53 -4.24 4.90 5.16
CA ALA A 53 -4.34 3.99 6.28
C ALA A 53 -4.95 2.68 5.78
N LEU A 54 -4.27 1.57 6.03
CA LEU A 54 -4.72 0.22 5.70
C LEU A 54 -4.93 -0.55 7.00
N GLU A 55 -6.13 -1.10 7.15
CA GLU A 55 -6.55 -1.86 8.32
C GLU A 55 -7.03 -3.24 7.90
N TYR A 56 -6.60 -4.24 8.64
CA TYR A 56 -6.85 -5.66 8.42
C TYR A 56 -7.10 -6.39 9.74
N GLY A 57 -7.49 -5.66 10.79
CA GLY A 57 -7.68 -6.18 12.15
C GLY A 57 -6.40 -6.20 13.01
N GLN A 58 -5.31 -5.56 12.55
CA GLN A 58 -4.07 -5.47 13.32
C GLN A 58 -4.22 -4.58 14.56
N LYS A 59 -3.57 -4.98 15.66
CA LYS A 59 -3.43 -4.11 16.84
C LYS A 59 -2.52 -2.95 16.49
N VAL A 60 -2.96 -1.73 16.78
CA VAL A 60 -2.15 -0.51 16.64
C VAL A 60 -2.10 0.26 17.96
N GLY A 61 -0.93 0.80 18.27
CA GLY A 61 -0.76 1.74 19.39
C GLY A 61 -1.15 3.16 18.99
N ASP A 62 -0.83 3.54 17.75
CA ASP A 62 -1.14 4.84 17.17
C ASP A 62 -1.75 4.70 15.77
N TYR A 63 -2.65 5.62 15.39
CA TYR A 63 -3.31 5.57 14.09
C TYR A 63 -2.31 5.63 12.91
N SER A 64 -1.17 6.29 13.09
CA SER A 64 -0.15 6.41 12.05
C SER A 64 0.61 5.12 11.74
N GLU A 65 0.49 4.10 12.59
CA GLU A 65 1.01 2.75 12.33
C GLU A 65 0.21 2.05 11.22
N GLN A 66 -1.02 2.51 10.93
CA GLN A 66 -1.83 1.97 9.83
C GLN A 66 -1.39 2.49 8.46
N TYR A 67 -0.53 3.50 8.38
CA TYR A 67 -0.14 4.05 7.08
C TYR A 67 0.75 3.08 6.30
N ILE A 68 0.49 2.95 5.00
CA ILE A 68 1.36 2.22 4.09
C ILE A 68 2.70 2.96 3.99
N ARG A 69 3.80 2.23 4.15
CA ARG A 69 5.17 2.74 4.19
C ARG A 69 6.06 2.03 3.19
N ASP A 70 7.15 2.69 2.83
CA ASP A 70 8.26 2.09 2.09
C ASP A 70 9.24 1.35 3.02
N ASP A 71 10.30 0.78 2.44
CA ASP A 71 11.35 0.03 3.15
C ASP A 71 12.15 0.87 4.15
N ASN A 72 12.08 2.20 4.08
CA ASN A 72 12.74 3.12 5.01
C ASN A 72 11.78 3.64 6.08
N ASP A 73 10.64 2.98 6.29
CA ASP A 73 9.55 3.37 7.19
C ASP A 73 8.89 4.72 6.83
N LYS A 74 9.13 5.25 5.62
CA LYS A 74 8.52 6.52 5.21
C LYS A 74 7.11 6.29 4.69
N LYS A 75 6.16 7.11 5.16
CA LYS A 75 4.76 7.11 4.68
C LYS A 75 4.73 7.31 3.15
N LEU A 76 4.10 6.36 2.46
CA LEU A 76 4.00 6.39 1.01
C LEU A 76 2.90 7.34 0.55
N GLY A 77 3.22 8.21 -0.40
CA GLY A 77 2.26 9.14 -1.00
C GLY A 77 1.52 8.52 -2.20
N PHE A 78 0.20 8.57 -2.16
CA PHE A 78 -0.70 8.15 -3.24
C PHE A 78 -1.35 9.36 -3.91
N ASN A 79 -1.73 9.24 -5.19
CA ASN A 79 -2.46 10.31 -5.88
C ASN A 79 -3.91 10.44 -5.38
N SER A 80 -4.51 9.33 -4.95
CA SER A 80 -5.87 9.28 -4.42
C SER A 80 -6.13 7.96 -3.68
N ALA A 81 -7.28 7.84 -3.01
CA ALA A 81 -7.76 6.55 -2.51
C ALA A 81 -7.93 5.51 -3.65
N ILE A 82 -8.34 5.94 -4.85
CA ILE A 82 -8.51 5.04 -6.01
C ILE A 82 -7.17 4.52 -6.53
N ASP A 83 -6.11 5.34 -6.49
CA ASP A 83 -4.74 4.90 -6.78
C ASP A 83 -4.35 3.74 -5.85
N ALA A 84 -4.68 3.86 -4.56
CA ALA A 84 -4.48 2.80 -3.59
C ALA A 84 -5.33 1.54 -3.86
N VAL A 85 -6.62 1.68 -4.20
CA VAL A 85 -7.46 0.54 -4.60
C VAL A 85 -6.81 -0.21 -5.77
N ASN A 86 -6.35 0.50 -6.81
CA ASN A 86 -5.70 -0.10 -7.96
C ASN A 86 -4.39 -0.79 -7.59
N LYS A 87 -3.59 -0.18 -6.70
CA LYS A 87 -2.37 -0.78 -6.15
C LYS A 87 -2.67 -2.12 -5.46
N MET A 88 -3.73 -2.17 -4.65
CA MET A 88 -4.13 -3.37 -3.89
C MET A 88 -4.53 -4.56 -4.78
N LYS A 89 -4.92 -4.31 -6.04
CA LYS A 89 -5.16 -5.39 -7.02
C LYS A 89 -3.92 -6.23 -7.31
N ALA A 90 -2.73 -5.62 -7.30
CA ALA A 90 -1.46 -6.34 -7.47
C ALA A 90 -1.15 -7.27 -6.29
N TYR A 91 -1.79 -7.04 -5.14
CA TYR A 91 -1.68 -7.88 -3.94
C TYR A 91 -2.87 -8.86 -3.81
N GLY A 92 -3.65 -9.05 -4.87
CA GLY A 92 -4.74 -10.03 -4.91
C GLY A 92 -6.03 -9.58 -4.22
N TYR A 93 -6.22 -8.28 -4.00
CA TYR A 93 -7.47 -7.74 -3.45
C TYR A 93 -8.36 -7.15 -4.55
N GLU A 94 -9.67 -7.19 -4.35
CA GLU A 94 -10.67 -6.54 -5.18
C GLU A 94 -11.62 -5.68 -4.35
N LEU A 95 -12.23 -4.66 -4.98
CA LEU A 95 -13.20 -3.82 -4.30
C LEU A 95 -14.44 -4.63 -3.96
N PHE A 96 -14.81 -4.66 -2.67
CA PHE A 96 -15.99 -5.36 -2.17
C PHE A 96 -17.14 -4.40 -1.89
N SER A 97 -16.86 -3.33 -1.14
CA SER A 97 -17.86 -2.31 -0.83
C SER A 97 -17.22 -0.95 -0.52
N VAL A 98 -18.04 0.09 -0.57
CA VAL A 98 -17.68 1.45 -0.17
C VAL A 98 -18.77 1.98 0.75
N TYR A 99 -18.38 2.60 1.85
CA TYR A 99 -19.28 3.33 2.72
C TYR A 99 -18.67 4.67 3.13
N THR A 100 -19.46 5.51 3.79
CA THR A 100 -19.02 6.83 4.25
C THR A 100 -18.84 6.81 5.76
N GLU A 101 -17.68 7.28 6.22
CA GLU A 101 -17.37 7.48 7.64
C GLU A 101 -17.38 8.98 7.95
N GLN A 102 -18.04 9.35 9.05
CA GLN A 102 -17.98 10.70 9.57
C GLN A 102 -16.66 10.90 10.34
N VAL A 103 -15.86 11.86 9.89
CA VAL A 103 -14.54 12.19 10.47
C VAL A 103 -14.65 13.35 11.47
N SER A 104 -15.56 14.29 11.20
CA SER A 104 -15.90 15.42 12.07
C SER A 104 -17.37 15.81 11.87
N SER A 105 -17.84 16.80 12.62
CA SER A 105 -19.21 17.33 12.49
C SER A 105 -19.58 17.79 11.07
N ASP A 106 -18.59 18.18 10.28
CA ASP A 106 -18.73 18.78 8.95
C ASP A 106 -17.95 18.02 7.85
N SER A 107 -17.30 16.90 8.19
CA SER A 107 -16.47 16.16 7.25
C SER A 107 -16.76 14.67 7.26
N ASN A 108 -16.92 14.14 6.05
CA ASN A 108 -17.10 12.73 5.77
C ASN A 108 -16.00 12.28 4.82
N ARG A 109 -15.60 11.00 4.92
CA ARG A 109 -14.69 10.38 3.96
C ARG A 109 -15.23 9.03 3.48
N PRO A 110 -14.94 8.65 2.22
CA PRO A 110 -15.17 7.29 1.78
C PRO A 110 -14.21 6.32 2.47
N VAL A 111 -14.73 5.15 2.83
CA VAL A 111 -13.97 3.99 3.29
C VAL A 111 -14.18 2.87 2.27
N TYR A 112 -13.09 2.31 1.78
CA TYR A 112 -13.13 1.22 0.81
C TYR A 112 -12.82 -0.09 1.52
N VAL A 113 -13.73 -1.06 1.42
CA VAL A 113 -13.51 -2.42 1.87
C VAL A 113 -13.08 -3.25 0.67
N LEU A 114 -11.95 -3.91 0.79
CA LEU A 114 -11.39 -4.77 -0.24
C LEU A 114 -11.39 -6.22 0.25
N LYS A 115 -11.73 -7.15 -0.64
CA LYS A 115 -11.75 -8.59 -0.36
C LYS A 115 -10.62 -9.29 -1.10
N LYS A 116 -9.98 -10.28 -0.48
CA LYS A 116 -8.99 -11.14 -1.14
C LYS A 116 -9.68 -12.04 -2.17
N LYS A 117 -9.06 -12.17 -3.36
CA LYS A 117 -9.46 -13.11 -4.40
C LYS A 117 -9.05 -14.54 -4.09
#